data_AF-A0A1F6PPG5-F1
#
_entry.id   AF-A0A1F6PPG5-F1
#
_cell.length_a   1.000
_cell.length_b   1.000
_cell.length_c   1.000
_cell.angle_alpha   90.00
_cell.angle_beta   90.00
_cell.angle_gamma   90.00
#
_symmetry.space_group_name_H-M   'P 1'
#
loop_
_entity.id
_entity.type
_entity.pdbx_description
1 polymer ?
#
loop_
_entity_poly.entity_id
_entity_poly.type
_entity_poly.pdbx_seq_one_letter_code
_entity_poly.pdbx_strand_id
1 'polypeptide(L)'
;MKKLQVFDPPMCCTSGVCGTNVDTKLVGFLNDVEWLKKQGIEVERHGLAFEPAAFAKNDVVKKALETEGNDCLPLILVNNEIVYKGSYPQRKELAEICGIEWKQEYSSQEAVSVGAGASNGGCGPDCDCHQTDVSNKSKKVIFVAVLVIIVAILVFKAFCKAEAAEVKITKAKNTIHLVKASTQILGNYIDSTSQINFAALKQDAAFIYIPAKNNMNINAKTKTAALAAQKALSAKNIKVGLYTLKPTSTDYASVSSQATPPAILVVYKDGSRKFVAGEINETMLLQAYVAASMAGGCGSDCPCH
;
A
#
# COMPACT_ATOMS: atom_id res chain seq x y z
N MET A 1 32.62 -9.29 0.14
CA MET A 1 31.26 -8.71 0.01
C MET A 1 30.75 -9.06 -1.37
N LYS A 2 29.45 -9.39 -1.51
CA LYS A 2 28.85 -9.50 -2.85
C LYS A 2 28.60 -8.09 -3.38
N LYS A 3 28.90 -7.88 -4.66
CA LYS A 3 28.63 -6.63 -5.36
C LYS A 3 27.45 -6.83 -6.29
N LEU A 4 26.42 -6.01 -6.12
CA LEU A 4 25.25 -5.94 -7.00
C LEU A 4 25.44 -4.76 -7.94
N GLN A 5 25.33 -4.99 -9.25
CA GLN A 5 25.34 -3.92 -10.25
C GLN A 5 24.01 -3.92 -10.99
N VAL A 6 23.43 -2.74 -11.18
CA VAL A 6 22.14 -2.53 -11.82
C VAL A 6 22.36 -1.66 -13.05
N PHE A 7 21.89 -2.14 -14.19
CA PHE A 7 21.94 -1.44 -15.45
C PHE A 7 20.51 -1.14 -15.86
N ASP A 8 20.09 0.11 -15.66
CA ASP A 8 18.71 0.54 -15.86
C ASP A 8 18.44 0.91 -17.33
N PRO A 9 17.17 0.74 -17.80
CA PRO A 9 16.75 1.20 -19.11
C PRO A 9 16.97 2.72 -19.29
N PRO A 10 16.91 3.23 -20.53
CA PRO A 10 16.97 4.66 -20.77
C PRO A 10 15.75 5.33 -20.10
N MET A 11 16.02 6.15 -19.09
CA MET A 11 15.02 6.87 -18.30
C MET A 11 15.31 8.38 -18.32
N CYS A 12 14.27 9.21 -18.17
CA CYS A 12 14.42 10.68 -18.19
C CYS A 12 15.09 11.24 -16.91
N CYS A 13 15.24 10.45 -15.85
CA CYS A 13 15.96 10.82 -14.62
C CYS A 13 16.66 9.61 -13.99
N THR A 14 17.68 9.83 -13.15
CA THR A 14 18.49 8.77 -12.53
C THR A 14 17.70 7.82 -11.64
N SER A 15 16.58 8.28 -11.04
CA SER A 15 15.70 7.42 -10.24
C SER A 15 14.66 6.68 -11.07
N GLY A 16 14.36 7.15 -12.29
CA GLY A 16 13.29 6.64 -13.15
C GLY A 16 11.86 6.96 -12.70
N VAL A 17 11.68 7.80 -11.67
CA VAL A 17 10.36 8.07 -11.04
C VAL A 17 9.81 9.44 -11.45
N CYS A 18 10.18 9.97 -12.62
CA CYS A 18 9.67 11.25 -13.11
C CYS A 18 8.41 11.06 -13.97
N GLY A 19 7.30 11.69 -13.58
CA GLY A 19 6.05 11.73 -14.36
C GLY A 19 4.84 11.18 -13.61
N THR A 20 3.69 11.16 -14.28
CA THR A 20 2.41 10.70 -13.73
C THR A 20 2.21 9.19 -13.80
N ASN A 21 3.06 8.48 -14.56
CA ASN A 21 3.01 7.03 -14.74
C ASN A 21 4.26 6.39 -14.09
N VAL A 22 4.22 6.23 -12.77
CA VAL A 22 5.33 5.69 -11.98
C VAL A 22 5.23 4.17 -11.93
N ASP A 23 6.30 3.47 -12.33
CA ASP A 23 6.40 2.02 -12.16
C ASP A 23 6.54 1.65 -10.68
N THR A 24 5.54 0.96 -10.14
CA THR A 24 5.50 0.52 -8.75
C THR A 24 6.58 -0.52 -8.42
N LYS A 25 7.02 -1.33 -9.41
CA LYS A 25 8.12 -2.29 -9.23
C LYS A 25 9.45 -1.56 -9.05
N LEU A 26 9.69 -0.53 -9.86
CA LEU A 26 10.86 0.33 -9.71
C LEU A 26 10.88 0.99 -8.33
N VAL A 27 9.75 1.56 -7.87
CA VAL A 27 9.68 2.17 -6.53
C VAL A 27 9.99 1.16 -5.42
N GLY A 28 9.44 -0.05 -5.51
CA GLY A 28 9.76 -1.15 -4.60
C GLY A 28 11.25 -1.46 -4.60
N PHE A 29 11.83 -1.62 -5.78
CA PHE A 29 13.25 -1.90 -5.98
C PHE A 29 14.17 -0.81 -5.41
N LEU A 30 13.82 0.48 -5.58
CA LEU A 30 14.59 1.59 -5.00
C LEU A 30 14.69 1.48 -3.46
N ASN A 31 13.59 1.09 -2.82
CA ASN A 31 13.58 0.85 -1.37
C ASN A 31 14.41 -0.38 -1.00
N ASP A 32 14.39 -1.41 -1.84
CA ASP A 32 15.15 -2.63 -1.63
C ASP A 32 16.66 -2.42 -1.82
N VAL A 33 17.08 -1.52 -2.70
CA VAL A 33 18.48 -1.11 -2.84
C VAL A 33 19.01 -0.50 -1.53
N GLU A 34 18.23 0.39 -0.89
CA GLU A 34 18.61 0.96 0.40
C GLU A 34 18.61 -0.09 1.53
N TRP A 35 17.71 -1.07 1.45
CA TRP A 35 17.74 -2.22 2.36
C TRP A 35 19.01 -3.07 2.16
N LEU A 36 19.39 -3.39 0.92
CA LEU A 36 20.60 -4.15 0.59
C LEU A 36 21.88 -3.47 1.09
N LYS A 37 22.00 -2.15 0.91
CA LYS A 37 23.13 -1.37 1.44
C LYS A 37 23.25 -1.50 2.97
N LYS A 38 22.12 -1.50 3.69
CA LYS A 38 22.09 -1.72 5.15
C LYS A 38 22.51 -3.14 5.56
N GLN A 39 22.32 -4.12 4.68
CA GLN A 39 22.83 -5.49 4.87
C GLN A 39 24.33 -5.61 4.51
N GLY A 40 25.00 -4.52 4.15
CA GLY A 40 26.42 -4.51 3.79
C GLY A 40 26.71 -4.98 2.35
N ILE A 41 25.70 -4.97 1.47
CA ILE A 41 25.89 -5.22 0.04
C ILE A 41 26.28 -3.91 -0.65
N GLU A 42 27.34 -3.96 -1.45
CA GLU A 42 27.71 -2.86 -2.33
C GLU A 42 26.78 -2.88 -3.54
N VAL A 43 26.04 -1.78 -3.75
CA VAL A 43 25.11 -1.63 -4.87
C VAL A 43 25.53 -0.47 -5.75
N GLU A 44 25.85 -0.76 -7.01
CA GLU A 44 26.08 0.24 -8.05
C GLU A 44 24.92 0.25 -9.04
N ARG A 45 24.53 1.44 -9.50
CA ARG A 45 23.47 1.61 -10.48
C ARG A 45 23.93 2.54 -11.58
N HIS A 46 23.69 2.14 -12.82
CA HIS A 46 24.01 2.91 -14.02
C HIS A 46 22.76 3.03 -14.88
N GLY A 47 22.40 4.26 -15.25
CA GLY A 47 21.30 4.51 -16.19
C GLY A 47 21.83 4.67 -17.61
N LEU A 48 21.25 3.97 -18.60
CA LEU A 48 21.74 4.01 -19.98
C LEU A 48 21.77 5.43 -20.57
N ALA A 49 20.80 6.28 -20.18
CA ALA A 49 20.71 7.66 -20.64
C ALA A 49 21.78 8.60 -20.03
N PHE A 50 22.35 8.25 -18.88
CA PHE A 50 23.28 9.11 -18.13
C PHE A 50 24.72 8.60 -18.16
N GLU A 51 24.90 7.28 -18.20
CA GLU A 51 26.21 6.62 -18.10
C GLU A 51 26.38 5.53 -19.18
N PRO A 52 26.18 5.82 -20.49
CA PRO A 52 26.29 4.81 -21.55
C PRO A 52 27.67 4.14 -21.61
N ALA A 53 28.73 4.84 -21.18
CA ALA A 53 30.08 4.28 -21.10
C ALA A 53 30.19 3.09 -20.12
N ALA A 54 29.38 3.06 -19.05
CA ALA A 54 29.37 1.94 -18.11
C ALA A 54 28.83 0.65 -18.76
N PHE A 55 27.84 0.77 -19.65
CA PHE A 55 27.24 -0.35 -20.39
C PHE A 55 28.22 -0.89 -21.43
N ALA A 56 28.97 -0.01 -22.11
CA ALA A 56 29.97 -0.42 -23.09
C ALA A 56 31.21 -1.07 -22.47
N LYS A 57 31.54 -0.72 -21.21
CA LYS A 57 32.72 -1.23 -20.49
C LYS A 57 32.50 -2.62 -19.90
N ASN A 58 31.26 -3.03 -19.65
CA ASN A 58 30.94 -4.35 -19.12
C ASN A 58 30.60 -5.32 -20.26
N ASP A 59 31.48 -6.26 -20.57
CA ASP A 59 31.32 -7.20 -21.70
C ASP A 59 30.02 -8.02 -21.64
N VAL A 60 29.56 -8.37 -20.43
CA VAL A 60 28.36 -9.17 -20.22
C VAL A 60 27.11 -8.35 -20.55
N VAL A 61 27.06 -7.10 -20.10
CA VAL A 61 25.98 -6.15 -20.39
C VAL A 61 25.96 -5.78 -21.87
N LYS A 62 27.14 -5.46 -22.43
CA LYS A 62 27.30 -5.13 -23.84
C LYS A 62 26.75 -6.25 -24.74
N LYS A 63 27.14 -7.50 -24.47
CA LYS A 63 26.66 -8.65 -25.25
C LYS A 63 25.16 -8.86 -25.14
N ALA A 64 24.57 -8.64 -23.96
CA ALA A 64 23.12 -8.72 -23.79
C ALA A 64 22.39 -7.64 -24.62
N LEU A 65 22.89 -6.40 -24.60
CA LEU A 65 22.34 -5.31 -25.42
C LEU A 65 22.50 -5.56 -26.92
N GLU A 66 23.63 -6.12 -27.36
CA GLU A 66 23.85 -6.45 -28.78
C GLU A 66 22.91 -7.55 -29.28
N THR A 67 22.51 -8.48 -28.40
CA THR A 67 21.66 -9.63 -28.76
C THR A 67 20.17 -9.31 -28.67
N GLU A 68 19.77 -8.59 -27.63
CA GLU A 68 18.37 -8.41 -27.23
C GLU A 68 17.91 -6.95 -27.26
N GLY A 69 18.80 -6.02 -27.60
CA GLY A 69 18.50 -4.59 -27.58
C GLY A 69 18.20 -4.08 -26.17
N ASN A 70 17.44 -2.98 -26.09
CA ASN A 70 17.09 -2.35 -24.81
C ASN A 70 16.05 -3.15 -24.00
N ASP A 71 15.38 -4.13 -24.61
CA ASP A 71 14.31 -4.91 -23.96
C ASP A 71 14.86 -5.85 -22.87
N CYS A 72 16.16 -6.13 -22.87
CA CYS A 72 16.80 -6.87 -21.79
C CYS A 72 16.98 -6.05 -20.50
N LEU A 73 16.80 -4.73 -20.55
CA LEU A 73 16.94 -3.86 -19.39
C LEU A 73 15.66 -3.87 -18.52
N PRO A 74 15.76 -3.76 -17.19
CA PRO A 74 16.99 -3.66 -16.41
C PRO A 74 17.77 -4.99 -16.34
N LEU A 75 19.11 -4.89 -16.32
CA LEU A 75 20.00 -6.02 -16.05
C LEU A 75 20.55 -5.92 -14.63
N ILE A 76 20.42 -7.00 -13.87
CA ILE A 76 20.95 -7.11 -12.51
C ILE A 76 22.08 -8.13 -12.51
N LEU A 77 23.26 -7.70 -12.10
CA LEU A 77 24.45 -8.53 -12.02
C LEU A 77 24.88 -8.72 -10.57
N VAL A 78 25.23 -9.95 -10.21
CA VAL A 78 25.92 -10.26 -8.95
C VAL A 78 27.29 -10.82 -9.32
N ASN A 79 28.36 -10.22 -8.80
CA ASN A 79 29.74 -10.63 -9.12
C ASN A 79 30.01 -10.74 -10.64
N ASN A 80 29.48 -9.78 -11.41
CA ASN A 80 29.61 -9.67 -12.86
C ASN A 80 28.87 -10.75 -13.69
N GLU A 81 27.94 -11.49 -13.10
CA GLU A 81 27.06 -12.44 -13.79
C GLU A 81 25.62 -11.93 -13.80
N ILE A 82 24.93 -11.98 -14.95
CA ILE A 82 23.52 -11.58 -15.05
C ILE A 82 22.66 -12.60 -14.29
N VAL A 83 21.98 -12.14 -13.25
CA VAL A 83 21.05 -12.94 -12.44
C VAL A 83 19.60 -12.55 -12.65
N TYR A 84 19.35 -11.36 -13.23
CA TYR A 84 18.00 -10.89 -13.54
C TYR A 84 18.01 -9.99 -14.78
N LYS A 85 16.92 -10.04 -15.56
CA LYS A 85 16.79 -9.37 -16.86
C LYS A 85 15.35 -8.91 -17.10
N GLY A 86 15.16 -7.75 -17.73
CA GLY A 86 13.87 -7.27 -18.25
C GLY A 86 12.85 -6.84 -17.18
N SER A 87 13.14 -7.04 -15.89
CA SER A 87 12.30 -6.55 -14.80
C SER A 87 13.08 -6.40 -13.51
N TYR A 88 12.57 -5.60 -12.56
CA TYR A 88 13.19 -5.47 -11.25
C TYR A 88 12.75 -6.63 -10.33
N PRO A 89 13.70 -7.32 -9.68
CA PRO A 89 13.40 -8.36 -8.71
C PRO A 89 12.78 -7.77 -7.43
N GLN A 90 11.94 -8.56 -6.77
CA GLN A 90 11.40 -8.24 -5.45
C GLN A 90 12.43 -8.53 -4.35
N ARG A 91 12.23 -7.96 -3.16
CA ARG A 91 13.10 -8.15 -1.99
C ARG A 91 13.48 -9.60 -1.70
N LYS A 92 12.53 -10.54 -1.83
CA LYS A 92 12.81 -11.97 -1.61
C LYS A 92 13.87 -12.49 -2.59
N GLU A 93 13.70 -12.20 -3.87
CA GLU A 93 14.62 -12.62 -4.93
C GLU A 93 15.99 -11.92 -4.76
N LEU A 94 15.98 -10.63 -4.40
CA LEU A 94 17.20 -9.89 -4.07
C LEU A 94 17.97 -10.52 -2.90
N ALA A 95 17.26 -10.99 -1.88
CA ALA A 95 17.87 -11.68 -0.76
C ALA A 95 18.49 -13.02 -1.18
N GLU A 96 17.78 -13.80 -1.99
CA GLU A 96 18.26 -15.09 -2.52
C GLU A 96 19.55 -14.92 -3.33
N ILE A 97 19.58 -14.02 -4.32
CA ILE A 97 20.78 -13.78 -5.16
C ILE A 97 21.93 -13.17 -4.34
N CYS A 98 21.63 -12.32 -3.35
CA CYS A 98 22.63 -11.73 -2.47
C CYS A 98 23.04 -12.65 -1.32
N GLY A 99 22.40 -13.81 -1.14
CA GLY A 99 22.68 -14.73 -0.03
C GLY A 99 22.40 -14.11 1.35
N ILE A 100 21.39 -13.25 1.43
CA ILE A 100 20.92 -12.64 2.67
C ILE A 100 19.78 -13.49 3.22
N GLU A 101 19.80 -13.74 4.53
CA GLU A 101 18.68 -14.40 5.19
C GLU A 101 17.47 -13.45 5.21
N TRP A 102 16.46 -13.77 4.40
CA TRP A 102 15.21 -13.01 4.36
C TRP A 102 14.11 -13.79 5.07
N LYS A 103 13.65 -13.23 6.18
CA LYS A 103 12.46 -13.71 6.87
C LYS A 103 11.30 -12.84 6.40
N GLN A 104 10.33 -13.46 5.75
CA GLN A 104 9.05 -12.79 5.53
C GLN A 104 8.49 -12.47 6.91
N GLU A 105 8.38 -11.19 7.25
CA GLU A 105 7.54 -10.76 8.37
C GLU A 105 6.10 -11.11 7.97
N TYR A 106 5.71 -12.35 8.27
CA TYR A 106 4.32 -12.72 8.32
C TYR A 106 3.69 -11.90 9.44
N SER A 107 3.13 -10.75 9.06
CA SER A 107 1.93 -10.26 9.71
C SER A 107 0.95 -11.42 9.68
N SER A 108 0.82 -12.14 10.79
CA SER A 108 -0.24 -13.09 11.05
C SER A 108 -1.56 -12.32 11.04
N GLN A 109 -2.09 -12.07 9.85
CA GLN A 109 -3.52 -11.89 9.68
C GLN A 109 -4.12 -13.28 9.63
N GLU A 110 -4.86 -13.57 10.69
CA GLU A 110 -5.73 -14.73 10.81
C GLU A 110 -6.49 -14.96 9.50
N ALA A 111 -6.49 -16.20 9.04
CA ALA A 111 -7.31 -16.66 7.95
C ALA A 111 -8.80 -16.43 8.29
N VAL A 112 -9.40 -15.38 7.72
CA VAL A 112 -10.85 -15.33 7.55
C VAL A 112 -11.16 -16.05 6.24
N SER A 113 -11.71 -17.24 6.38
CA SER A 113 -12.35 -18.01 5.32
C SER A 113 -13.48 -17.19 4.67
N VAL A 114 -13.42 -17.01 3.35
CA VAL A 114 -14.60 -16.68 2.55
C VAL A 114 -14.74 -17.75 1.47
N GLY A 115 -15.79 -18.55 1.62
CA GLY A 115 -16.20 -19.57 0.66
C GLY A 115 -16.69 -18.96 -0.64
N ALA A 116 -16.59 -19.77 -1.70
CA ALA A 116 -17.17 -19.51 -2.99
C ALA A 116 -18.71 -19.45 -2.94
N GLY A 117 -19.30 -18.56 -3.73
CA GLY A 117 -20.74 -18.53 -4.01
C GLY A 117 -21.10 -17.36 -4.94
N ALA A 118 -21.23 -17.66 -6.23
CA ALA A 118 -21.54 -16.73 -7.31
C ALA A 118 -23.03 -16.35 -7.40
N SER A 119 -23.32 -15.16 -7.93
CA SER A 119 -24.48 -14.92 -8.82
C SER A 119 -24.33 -13.63 -9.65
N ASN A 120 -24.13 -13.83 -10.96
CA ASN A 120 -24.70 -13.17 -12.15
C ASN A 120 -24.88 -11.65 -12.29
N GLY A 121 -24.37 -11.18 -13.44
CA GLY A 121 -24.75 -9.97 -14.20
C GLY A 121 -23.48 -9.40 -14.83
N GLY A 122 -23.17 -9.48 -16.12
CA GLY A 122 -23.95 -9.68 -17.34
C GLY A 122 -23.24 -8.81 -18.39
N CYS A 123 -22.23 -9.36 -19.06
CA CYS A 123 -21.46 -8.63 -20.08
C CYS A 123 -22.17 -8.78 -21.43
N GLY A 124 -22.45 -7.66 -22.09
CA GLY A 124 -23.15 -7.59 -23.37
C GLY A 124 -22.37 -8.21 -24.54
N PRO A 125 -23.04 -8.45 -25.68
CA PRO A 125 -22.46 -9.13 -26.82
C PRO A 125 -21.60 -8.16 -27.65
N ASP A 126 -20.28 -8.15 -27.44
CA ASP A 126 -19.27 -7.76 -28.47
C ASP A 126 -17.80 -7.81 -27.96
N CYS A 127 -17.48 -8.71 -27.02
CA CYS A 127 -16.08 -8.89 -26.57
C CYS A 127 -15.52 -10.21 -27.08
N ASP A 128 -14.94 -10.18 -28.28
CA ASP A 128 -14.07 -11.23 -28.83
C ASP A 128 -12.68 -11.12 -28.17
N CYS A 129 -12.49 -11.85 -27.08
CA CYS A 129 -11.18 -12.04 -26.48
C CYS A 129 -10.78 -13.51 -26.59
N HIS A 130 -10.19 -13.84 -27.74
CA HIS A 130 -9.41 -15.05 -27.96
C HIS A 130 -8.26 -15.11 -26.95
N GLN A 131 -8.36 -16.01 -25.98
CA GLN A 131 -7.19 -16.65 -25.37
C GLN A 131 -7.36 -18.15 -25.50
N THR A 132 -6.61 -18.73 -26.44
CA THR A 132 -6.21 -20.12 -26.36
C THR A 132 -5.19 -20.25 -25.25
N ASP A 133 -5.45 -21.12 -24.28
CA ASP A 133 -4.34 -21.80 -23.62
C ASP A 133 -4.71 -23.19 -23.13
N VAL A 134 -3.68 -24.01 -23.12
CA VAL A 134 -3.68 -25.44 -23.42
C VAL A 134 -3.84 -26.31 -22.16
N SER A 135 -4.63 -27.37 -22.32
CA SER A 135 -4.35 -28.75 -21.90
C SER A 135 -4.07 -29.11 -20.41
N ASN A 136 -5.11 -29.69 -19.79
CA ASN A 136 -5.18 -31.08 -19.26
C ASN A 136 -4.44 -31.44 -17.94
N LYS A 137 -5.17 -31.87 -16.89
CA LYS A 137 -5.47 -33.30 -16.59
C LYS A 137 -6.16 -33.50 -15.21
N SER A 138 -7.39 -34.06 -15.27
CA SER A 138 -7.95 -35.20 -14.48
C SER A 138 -7.86 -35.28 -12.94
N LYS A 139 -8.76 -35.92 -12.18
CA LYS A 139 -10.19 -36.32 -12.19
C LYS A 139 -10.38 -37.22 -10.93
N LYS A 140 -11.51 -37.06 -10.22
CA LYS A 140 -12.17 -38.01 -9.27
C LYS A 140 -11.53 -38.24 -7.89
N VAL A 141 -12.27 -37.93 -6.81
CA VAL A 141 -12.91 -38.88 -5.86
C VAL A 141 -13.93 -38.10 -5.01
N ILE A 142 -15.21 -38.24 -5.32
CA ILE A 142 -16.36 -37.83 -4.50
C ILE A 142 -17.13 -39.12 -4.23
N PHE A 143 -17.32 -39.52 -2.97
CA PHE A 143 -18.57 -40.17 -2.50
C PHE A 143 -18.64 -40.49 -1.00
N VAL A 144 -17.57 -40.34 -0.19
CA VAL A 144 -17.58 -40.83 1.21
C VAL A 144 -17.72 -39.71 2.27
N ALA A 145 -17.51 -38.45 1.92
CA ALA A 145 -17.45 -37.34 2.90
C ALA A 145 -18.81 -36.80 3.39
N VAL A 146 -19.93 -37.15 2.73
CA VAL A 146 -21.24 -36.53 3.02
C VAL A 146 -21.95 -37.15 4.25
N LEU A 147 -21.67 -38.42 4.58
CA LEU A 147 -22.30 -39.06 5.74
C LEU A 147 -21.66 -38.67 7.09
N VAL A 148 -20.39 -38.26 7.10
CA VAL A 148 -19.68 -37.85 8.34
C VAL A 148 -20.13 -36.46 8.80
N ILE A 149 -20.53 -35.58 7.87
CA ILE A 149 -20.92 -34.20 8.17
C ILE A 149 -22.30 -34.13 8.87
N ILE A 150 -23.23 -35.03 8.53
CA ILE A 150 -24.59 -35.01 9.12
C ILE A 150 -24.57 -35.45 10.59
N VAL A 151 -23.70 -36.40 10.97
CA VAL A 151 -23.56 -36.85 12.36
C VAL A 151 -22.87 -35.78 13.22
N ALA A 152 -21.88 -35.06 12.67
CA ALA A 152 -21.21 -33.98 13.39
C ALA A 152 -22.13 -32.78 13.71
N ILE A 153 -23.06 -32.45 12.81
CA ILE A 153 -24.00 -31.33 13.01
C ILE A 153 -25.01 -31.62 14.13
N LEU A 154 -25.45 -32.89 14.27
CA LEU A 154 -26.41 -33.26 15.33
C LEU A 154 -25.78 -33.25 16.72
N VAL A 155 -24.49 -33.57 16.84
CA VAL A 155 -23.76 -33.50 18.13
C VAL A 155 -23.47 -32.06 18.54
N PHE A 156 -23.17 -31.17 17.58
CA PHE A 156 -22.86 -29.76 17.89
C PHE A 156 -24.07 -28.98 18.41
N LYS A 157 -25.28 -29.28 17.91
CA LYS A 157 -26.52 -28.61 18.36
C LYS A 157 -26.94 -28.97 19.80
N ALA A 158 -26.47 -30.09 20.34
CA ALA A 158 -26.72 -30.49 21.73
C ALA A 158 -25.78 -29.80 22.72
N PHE A 159 -24.62 -29.31 22.29
CA PHE A 159 -23.63 -28.66 23.15
C PHE A 159 -23.89 -27.15 23.38
N CYS A 160 -24.62 -26.47 22.51
CA CYS A 160 -24.87 -25.02 22.63
C CYS A 160 -26.06 -24.61 23.53
N LYS A 161 -26.49 -25.47 24.47
CA LYS A 161 -27.60 -25.16 25.41
C LYS A 161 -27.16 -25.13 26.89
N ALA A 162 -26.04 -24.50 27.15
CA ALA A 162 -25.59 -23.93 28.43
C ALA A 162 -24.48 -22.94 28.02
N GLU A 163 -24.53 -21.63 28.27
CA GLU A 163 -24.62 -20.98 29.56
C GLU A 163 -25.09 -19.53 29.29
N ALA A 164 -26.32 -19.23 29.69
CA ALA A 164 -26.78 -17.87 29.86
C ALA A 164 -26.67 -17.56 31.35
N ALA A 165 -25.73 -16.70 31.74
CA ALA A 165 -25.72 -16.10 33.07
C ALA A 165 -25.09 -14.69 33.02
N GLU A 166 -25.92 -13.70 33.34
CA GLU A 166 -25.58 -12.29 33.51
C GLU A 166 -24.64 -12.07 34.69
N VAL A 167 -23.73 -11.06 34.62
CA VAL A 167 -23.18 -10.44 35.83
C VAL A 167 -23.16 -8.91 35.73
N LYS A 168 -23.72 -8.33 36.79
CA LYS A 168 -24.07 -6.94 37.07
C LYS A 168 -22.84 -6.03 37.24
N ILE A 169 -23.04 -4.77 36.85
CA ILE A 169 -22.19 -3.62 37.19
C ILE A 169 -22.24 -3.40 38.71
N THR A 170 -21.09 -3.36 39.38
CA THR A 170 -20.95 -2.80 40.74
C THR A 170 -19.67 -1.98 40.83
N LYS A 171 -19.82 -0.71 41.23
CA LYS A 171 -18.73 0.22 41.57
C LYS A 171 -17.95 -0.31 42.78
N ALA A 172 -16.63 -0.40 42.67
CA ALA A 172 -15.73 -0.27 43.81
C ALA A 172 -14.41 0.36 43.36
N LYS A 173 -14.09 1.49 44.00
CA LYS A 173 -12.80 2.19 43.89
C LYS A 173 -11.69 1.26 44.39
N ASN A 174 -10.69 0.98 43.56
CA ASN A 174 -9.33 0.99 44.08
C ASN A 174 -8.33 1.36 42.98
N THR A 175 -7.42 2.23 43.37
CA THR A 175 -6.43 2.93 42.57
C THR A 175 -5.46 1.94 41.92
N ILE A 176 -5.56 1.78 40.60
CA ILE A 176 -4.44 1.32 39.77
C ILE A 176 -3.99 2.54 38.97
N HIS A 177 -2.80 3.00 39.30
CA HIS A 177 -2.13 4.12 38.65
C HIS A 177 -2.16 3.97 37.12
N LEU A 178 -2.68 5.00 36.46
CA LEU A 178 -2.81 5.12 35.03
C LEU A 178 -1.44 5.07 34.34
N VAL A 179 -1.16 3.95 33.67
CA VAL A 179 -0.42 3.98 32.41
C VAL A 179 -1.24 3.21 31.38
N LYS A 180 -2.47 3.66 31.15
CA LYS A 180 -3.15 3.37 29.88
C LYS A 180 -2.77 4.52 28.95
N ALA A 181 -1.57 4.44 28.39
CA ALA A 181 -1.24 5.14 27.16
C ALA A 181 -2.15 4.54 26.07
N SER A 182 -3.39 5.00 26.05
CA SER A 182 -4.30 4.79 24.94
C SER A 182 -3.60 5.40 23.74
N THR A 183 -3.14 4.56 22.83
CA THR A 183 -2.63 4.91 21.51
C THR A 183 -3.72 5.65 20.77
N GLN A 184 -3.80 6.95 21.06
CA GLN A 184 -4.82 7.83 20.57
C GLN A 184 -4.38 8.20 19.17
N ILE A 185 -4.91 7.41 18.24
CA ILE A 185 -4.78 7.55 16.80
C ILE A 185 -6.11 8.05 16.24
N LEU A 186 -6.05 8.71 15.07
CA LEU A 186 -7.25 9.21 14.41
C LEU A 186 -8.04 8.07 13.74
N GLY A 187 -7.32 7.07 13.25
CA GLY A 187 -7.85 5.89 12.57
C GLY A 187 -6.71 4.94 12.23
N ASN A 188 -6.87 4.14 11.18
CA ASN A 188 -5.89 3.12 10.83
C ASN A 188 -4.55 3.74 10.38
N TYR A 189 -3.45 3.10 10.74
CA TYR A 189 -2.15 3.49 10.22
C TYR A 189 -2.01 3.12 8.76
N ILE A 190 -1.45 4.04 7.98
CA ILE A 190 -1.08 3.80 6.59
C ILE A 190 0.41 4.10 6.41
N ASP A 191 1.08 3.25 5.63
CA ASP A 191 2.49 3.46 5.22
C ASP A 191 2.59 4.30 3.95
N SER A 192 1.48 4.55 3.26
CA SER A 192 1.40 5.47 2.13
C SER A 192 -0.03 5.94 1.91
N THR A 193 -0.17 7.17 1.42
CA THR A 193 -1.43 7.74 0.92
C THR A 193 -1.99 6.95 -0.27
N SER A 194 -1.14 6.23 -1.01
CA SER A 194 -1.52 5.36 -2.14
C SER A 194 -2.23 4.08 -1.70
N GLN A 195 -2.18 3.70 -0.41
CA GLN A 195 -2.98 2.57 0.11
C GLN A 195 -4.47 2.89 0.16
N ILE A 196 -4.84 4.18 0.02
CA ILE A 196 -6.22 4.62 0.05
C ILE A 196 -6.79 4.49 -1.36
N ASN A 197 -7.32 3.31 -1.66
CA ASN A 197 -8.13 3.11 -2.86
C ASN A 197 -9.58 3.51 -2.57
N PHE A 198 -9.93 4.76 -2.89
CA PHE A 198 -11.27 5.31 -2.66
C PHE A 198 -12.39 4.47 -3.28
N ALA A 199 -12.18 3.93 -4.47
CA ALA A 199 -13.16 3.09 -5.16
C ALA A 199 -13.34 1.74 -4.45
N ALA A 200 -12.25 1.10 -4.01
CA ALA A 200 -12.33 -0.15 -3.25
C ALA A 200 -12.89 0.05 -1.84
N LEU A 201 -12.61 1.20 -1.23
CA LEU A 201 -13.04 1.53 0.13
C LEU A 201 -14.44 2.15 0.19
N LYS A 202 -15.07 2.42 -0.96
CA LYS A 202 -16.35 3.15 -1.08
C LYS A 202 -16.34 4.45 -0.28
N GLN A 203 -15.24 5.19 -0.40
CA GLN A 203 -15.00 6.46 0.26
C GLN A 203 -14.90 7.58 -0.77
N ASP A 204 -15.38 8.77 -0.43
CA ASP A 204 -15.28 9.98 -1.25
C ASP A 204 -14.11 10.86 -0.83
N ALA A 205 -13.68 10.77 0.43
CA ALA A 205 -12.54 11.50 0.94
C ALA A 205 -11.84 10.75 2.08
N ALA A 206 -10.61 11.15 2.35
CA ALA A 206 -9.81 10.65 3.45
C ALA A 206 -9.17 11.81 4.21
N PHE A 207 -9.26 11.76 5.54
CA PHE A 207 -8.49 12.62 6.42
C PHE A 207 -7.34 11.81 7.00
N ILE A 208 -6.13 12.27 6.71
CA ILE A 208 -4.89 11.59 7.05
C ILE A 208 -4.15 12.47 8.05
N TYR A 209 -4.06 12.02 9.29
CA TYR A 209 -3.28 12.71 10.31
C TYR A 209 -1.79 12.49 10.10
N ILE A 210 -1.02 13.57 10.13
CA ILE A 210 0.43 13.60 10.00
C ILE A 210 1.00 13.98 11.37
N PRO A 211 1.52 13.01 12.13
CA PRO A 211 2.12 13.27 13.44
C PRO A 211 3.44 14.04 13.32
N ALA A 212 3.87 14.68 14.40
CA ALA A 212 5.23 15.19 14.51
C ALA A 212 6.22 14.03 14.68
N LYS A 213 7.46 14.15 14.19
CA LYS A 213 8.49 13.09 14.27
C LYS A 213 8.69 12.53 15.68
N ASN A 214 8.52 13.37 16.70
CA ASN A 214 8.74 13.02 18.11
C ASN A 214 7.43 12.74 18.87
N ASN A 215 6.26 12.86 18.23
CA ASN A 215 4.98 12.63 18.87
C ASN A 215 3.95 12.03 17.89
N MET A 216 3.72 10.72 18.01
CA MET A 216 2.76 9.98 17.20
C MET A 216 1.31 10.10 17.69
N ASN A 217 1.07 10.75 18.83
CA ASN A 217 -0.25 10.82 19.42
C ASN A 217 -1.02 12.05 18.92
N ILE A 218 -2.26 11.84 18.46
CA ILE A 218 -3.15 12.93 18.07
C ILE A 218 -3.72 13.64 19.32
N ASN A 219 -3.70 14.97 19.31
CA ASN A 219 -4.35 15.75 20.36
C ASN A 219 -5.85 15.42 20.42
N ALA A 220 -6.40 15.26 21.64
CA ALA A 220 -7.83 15.02 21.87
C ALA A 220 -8.73 16.04 21.15
N LYS A 221 -8.34 17.32 21.11
CA LYS A 221 -9.07 18.36 20.38
C LYS A 221 -9.13 18.06 18.87
N THR A 222 -7.99 17.73 18.27
CA THR A 222 -7.87 17.40 16.84
C THR A 222 -8.64 16.14 16.48
N LYS A 223 -8.60 15.11 17.35
CA LYS A 223 -9.38 13.88 17.16
C LYS A 223 -10.88 14.14 17.16
N THR A 224 -11.36 14.91 18.14
CA THR A 224 -12.78 15.30 18.21
C THR A 224 -13.19 16.13 16.99
N ALA A 225 -12.36 17.09 16.56
CA ALA A 225 -12.62 17.90 15.38
C ALA A 225 -12.72 17.07 14.09
N ALA A 226 -11.82 16.10 13.90
CA ALA A 226 -11.84 15.24 12.73
C ALA A 226 -13.01 14.25 12.72
N LEU A 227 -13.40 13.71 13.89
CA LEU A 227 -14.61 12.87 14.02
C LEU A 227 -15.89 13.68 13.78
N ALA A 228 -15.96 14.92 14.27
CA ALA A 228 -17.09 15.81 14.04
C ALA A 228 -17.24 16.14 12.54
N ALA A 229 -16.13 16.50 11.88
CA ALA A 229 -16.11 16.76 10.44
C ALA A 229 -16.50 15.51 9.62
N GLN A 230 -16.00 14.32 9.99
CA GLN A 230 -16.42 13.05 9.37
C GLN A 230 -17.94 12.85 9.49
N LYS A 231 -18.51 13.09 10.68
CA LYS A 231 -19.95 12.93 10.93
C LYS A 231 -20.78 13.93 10.14
N ALA A 232 -20.34 15.18 10.06
CA ALA A 232 -21.00 16.23 9.27
C ALA A 232 -21.02 15.90 7.77
N LEU A 233 -19.93 15.33 7.24
CA LEU A 233 -19.85 14.87 5.84
C LEU A 233 -20.69 13.60 5.62
N SER A 234 -20.67 12.66 6.57
CA SER A 234 -21.50 11.45 6.51
C SER A 234 -22.99 11.75 6.51
N ALA A 235 -23.44 12.82 7.18
CA ALA A 235 -24.82 13.28 7.15
C ALA A 235 -25.26 13.75 5.74
N LYS A 236 -24.30 14.15 4.90
CA LYS A 236 -24.51 14.51 3.49
C LYS A 236 -24.26 13.32 2.54
N ASN A 237 -24.22 12.10 3.08
CA ASN A 237 -23.91 10.86 2.36
C ASN A 237 -22.50 10.82 1.74
N ILE A 238 -21.56 11.60 2.28
CA ILE A 238 -20.15 11.61 1.86
C ILE A 238 -19.37 10.66 2.79
N LYS A 239 -18.75 9.63 2.22
CA LYS A 239 -18.01 8.63 3.01
C LYS A 239 -16.57 9.09 3.22
N VAL A 240 -16.22 9.42 4.46
CA VAL A 240 -14.87 9.89 4.80
C VAL A 240 -14.10 8.86 5.62
N GLY A 241 -12.94 8.45 5.14
CA GLY A 241 -12.00 7.60 5.87
C GLY A 241 -11.11 8.40 6.82
N LEU A 242 -10.76 7.83 7.97
CA LEU A 242 -9.83 8.41 8.93
C LEU A 242 -8.57 7.56 9.01
N TYR A 243 -7.42 8.19 8.82
CA TYR A 243 -6.13 7.50 8.76
C TYR A 243 -5.05 8.28 9.51
N THR A 244 -3.96 7.59 9.86
CA THR A 244 -2.76 8.20 10.43
C THR A 244 -1.55 7.77 9.62
N LEU A 245 -0.79 8.73 9.11
CA LEU A 245 0.43 8.48 8.35
C LEU A 245 1.57 8.15 9.31
N LYS A 246 2.28 7.04 9.08
CA LYS A 246 3.45 6.71 9.90
C LYS A 246 4.61 7.66 9.60
N PRO A 247 5.37 8.14 10.61
CA PRO A 247 6.60 8.92 10.39
C PRO A 247 7.67 8.20 9.54
N THR A 248 7.63 6.87 9.51
CA THR A 248 8.52 6.01 8.72
C THR A 248 8.04 5.79 7.29
N SER A 249 6.89 6.36 6.90
CA SER A 249 6.37 6.23 5.54
C SER A 249 7.21 6.99 4.52
N THR A 250 7.26 6.48 3.30
CA THR A 250 7.89 7.15 2.15
C THR A 250 7.26 8.51 1.87
N ASP A 251 5.95 8.62 2.11
CA ASP A 251 5.19 9.85 1.85
C ASP A 251 5.40 10.90 2.93
N TYR A 252 5.91 10.53 4.12
CA TYR A 252 6.07 11.47 5.24
C TYR A 252 7.02 12.62 4.89
N ALA A 253 8.12 12.37 4.19
CA ALA A 253 9.07 13.42 3.81
C ALA A 253 8.43 14.45 2.86
N SER A 254 7.72 13.97 1.83
CA SER A 254 7.03 14.81 0.85
C SER A 254 5.83 15.56 1.44
N VAL A 255 5.21 15.00 2.47
CA VAL A 255 4.05 15.58 3.14
C VAL A 255 4.47 16.59 4.22
N SER A 256 5.54 16.29 4.97
CA SER A 256 6.09 17.18 6.00
C SER A 256 6.84 18.40 5.46
N SER A 257 7.23 18.38 4.17
CA SER A 257 7.77 19.57 3.49
C SER A 257 6.68 20.56 3.07
N GLN A 258 5.47 20.07 2.80
CA GLN A 258 4.33 20.90 2.34
C GLN A 258 3.53 21.51 3.50
N ALA A 259 3.56 20.88 4.67
CA ALA A 259 2.90 21.38 5.87
C ALA A 259 3.72 21.03 7.11
N THR A 260 3.90 21.99 8.01
CA THR A 260 4.59 21.78 9.28
C THR A 260 3.76 20.83 10.17
N PRO A 261 4.26 19.61 10.48
CA PRO A 261 3.55 18.71 11.37
C PRO A 261 3.45 19.30 12.79
N PRO A 262 2.36 19.05 13.54
CA PRO A 262 1.23 18.17 13.22
C PRO A 262 0.22 18.82 12.27
N ALA A 263 -0.23 18.05 11.27
CA ALA A 263 -1.18 18.50 10.26
C ALA A 263 -2.18 17.39 9.90
N ILE A 264 -3.31 17.74 9.30
CA ILE A 264 -4.21 16.79 8.64
C ILE A 264 -4.18 17.06 7.14
N LEU A 265 -3.91 16.02 6.37
CA LEU A 265 -4.05 16.01 4.92
C LEU A 265 -5.45 15.53 4.56
N VAL A 266 -6.20 16.38 3.88
CA VAL A 266 -7.49 16.06 3.29
C VAL A 266 -7.27 15.67 1.83
N VAL A 267 -7.67 14.45 1.49
CA VAL A 267 -7.58 13.90 0.13
C VAL A 267 -9.00 13.62 -0.37
N TYR A 268 -9.33 14.10 -1.57
CA TYR A 268 -10.59 13.77 -2.24
C TYR A 268 -10.37 12.66 -3.27
N LYS A 269 -11.45 11.96 -3.66
CA LYS A 269 -11.39 10.81 -4.57
C LYS A 269 -10.76 11.07 -5.94
N ASP A 270 -10.75 12.33 -6.40
CA ASP A 270 -10.09 12.77 -7.63
C ASP A 270 -8.56 12.90 -7.50
N GLY A 271 -8.01 12.65 -6.31
CA GLY A 271 -6.60 12.77 -6.01
C GLY A 271 -6.18 14.17 -5.56
N SER A 272 -7.10 15.14 -5.51
CA SER A 272 -6.82 16.48 -5.00
C SER A 272 -6.52 16.45 -3.49
N ARG A 273 -5.61 17.34 -3.08
CA ARG A 273 -5.02 17.36 -1.73
C ARG A 273 -5.08 18.76 -1.15
N LYS A 274 -5.40 18.86 0.15
CA LYS A 274 -5.34 20.09 0.94
C LYS A 274 -4.80 19.80 2.33
N PHE A 275 -3.90 20.65 2.81
CA PHE A 275 -3.30 20.54 4.14
C PHE A 275 -3.99 21.49 5.11
N VAL A 276 -4.23 20.99 6.33
CA VAL A 276 -4.71 21.78 7.47
C VAL A 276 -3.67 21.64 8.57
N ALA A 277 -2.89 22.70 8.81
CA ALA A 277 -1.84 22.76 9.83
C ALA A 277 -2.19 23.80 10.91
N GLY A 278 -1.53 23.70 12.07
CA GLY A 278 -1.75 24.61 13.20
C GLY A 278 -2.94 24.19 14.08
N GLU A 279 -3.84 25.13 14.38
CA GLU A 279 -5.03 24.86 15.19
C GLU A 279 -6.12 24.16 14.38
N ILE A 280 -6.12 22.83 14.42
CA ILE A 280 -7.08 22.05 13.64
C ILE A 280 -8.46 22.04 14.33
N ASN A 281 -9.45 22.64 13.69
CA ASN A 281 -10.86 22.64 14.08
C ASN A 281 -11.76 22.02 12.99
N GLU A 282 -13.02 21.74 13.34
CA GLU A 282 -13.99 21.13 12.42
C GLU A 282 -14.20 21.98 11.16
N THR A 283 -14.35 23.29 11.31
CA THR A 283 -14.60 24.22 10.20
C THR A 283 -13.48 24.21 9.18
N MET A 284 -12.22 24.20 9.61
CA MET A 284 -11.06 24.15 8.74
C MET A 284 -10.98 22.83 7.97
N LEU A 285 -11.34 21.71 8.59
CA LEU A 285 -11.38 20.41 7.91
C LEU A 285 -12.50 20.36 6.86
N LEU A 286 -13.67 20.93 7.17
CA LEU A 286 -14.77 21.03 6.20
C LEU A 286 -14.42 21.97 5.04
N GLN A 287 -13.79 23.12 5.30
CA GLN A 287 -13.32 24.04 4.26
C GLN A 287 -12.25 23.40 3.38
N ALA A 288 -11.30 22.67 3.97
CA ALA A 288 -10.29 21.95 3.22
C ALA A 288 -10.88 20.83 2.36
N TYR A 289 -11.91 20.13 2.85
CA TYR A 289 -12.67 19.17 2.04
C TYR A 289 -13.34 19.84 0.84
N VAL A 290 -14.05 20.95 1.06
CA VAL A 290 -14.70 21.70 -0.02
C VAL A 290 -13.66 22.14 -1.06
N ALA A 291 -12.56 22.74 -0.61
CA ALA A 291 -11.47 23.19 -1.46
C ALA A 291 -10.78 22.04 -2.23
N ALA A 292 -10.70 20.84 -1.66
CA ALA A 292 -10.24 19.65 -2.36
C ALA A 292 -11.27 19.21 -3.41
N SER A 293 -12.54 19.03 -3.01
CA SER A 293 -13.62 18.59 -3.89
C SER A 293 -13.88 19.49 -5.10
N MET A 294 -13.54 20.78 -5.01
CA MET A 294 -13.68 21.75 -6.10
C MET A 294 -12.43 21.83 -7.00
N ALA A 295 -11.27 21.34 -6.55
CA ALA A 295 -10.02 21.45 -7.30
C ALA A 295 -9.94 20.51 -8.52
N GLY A 296 -10.74 19.44 -8.57
CA GLY A 296 -10.88 18.57 -9.75
C GLY A 296 -11.78 19.11 -10.86
N GLY A 297 -12.21 20.37 -10.79
CA GLY A 297 -13.18 20.97 -11.71
C GLY A 297 -12.62 21.61 -13.00
N CYS A 298 -11.31 21.72 -13.17
CA CYS A 298 -10.74 22.22 -14.42
C CYS A 298 -10.32 21.05 -15.33
N GLY A 299 -11.30 20.55 -16.07
CA GLY A 299 -11.02 19.87 -17.34
C GLY A 299 -10.24 20.81 -18.25
N SER A 300 -9.24 20.28 -18.94
CA SER A 300 -8.33 20.97 -19.85
C SER A 300 -8.98 21.50 -21.14
N ASP A 301 -10.29 21.77 -21.14
CA ASP A 301 -11.06 22.34 -22.26
C ASP A 301 -11.71 23.68 -21.85
N CYS A 302 -10.88 24.65 -21.44
CA CYS A 302 -11.31 26.05 -21.41
C CYS A 302 -10.52 26.84 -22.46
N PRO A 303 -11.13 27.18 -23.60
CA PRO A 303 -10.56 28.14 -24.53
C PRO A 303 -10.82 29.55 -23.96
N CYS A 304 -9.84 30.10 -23.25
CA CYS A 304 -9.84 31.51 -22.91
C CYS A 304 -9.24 32.27 -24.09
N HIS A 305 -10.12 32.92 -24.86
CA HIS A 305 -9.79 33.96 -25.85
C HIS A 305 -9.20 35.21 -25.19
#